data_AF-A0A9P9D6A1-F1
#
_entry.id   AF-A0A9P9D6A1-F1
#
_cell.length_a   1.000
_cell.length_b   1.000
_cell.length_c   1.000
_cell.angle_alpha   90.00
_cell.angle_beta   90.00
_cell.angle_gamma   90.00
#
_symmetry.space_group_name_H-M   'P 1'
#
loop_
_entity.id
_entity.type
_entity.pdbx_description
1 polymer ?
#
loop_
_entity_poly.entity_id
_entity_poly.type
_entity_poly.pdbx_seq_one_letter_code
_entity_poly.pdbx_strand_id
1 'polypeptide(L)'
;GLFASRPVLVKQVLVLERDGVGLTKIEAEIRSIPQKLDDLYRELIRNMSSESQKLTQWICFATRPLSLDELRWAMAVEADCPHRSLYECQSAGDYTSDDDGMKRRVQSLSCGLAEVTSDTKAVQFIHQSVEDFFVEKGLLALDVSLSTAKPDFVVGIAHRRLSKICIRYLAMEEIGRLANHGRDDILSEFPFLHYVTTS
;
A
#
# COMPACT_ATOMS: atom_id res chain seq x y z
N GLY A 1 -6.80 -5.48 16.24
CA GLY A 1 -8.22 -5.54 16.68
C GLY A 1 -8.85 -6.90 16.41
N LEU A 2 -9.80 -7.36 17.23
CA LEU A 2 -10.40 -8.73 17.20
C LEU A 2 -11.69 -8.87 16.36
N PHE A 3 -12.13 -7.82 15.67
CA PHE A 3 -13.49 -7.78 15.11
C PHE A 3 -13.62 -8.31 13.68
N ALA A 4 -12.54 -8.30 12.89
CA ALA A 4 -12.59 -8.59 11.47
C ALA A 4 -12.54 -10.09 11.13
N SER A 5 -12.17 -10.92 12.09
CA SER A 5 -12.16 -12.39 11.97
C SER A 5 -13.50 -13.05 12.35
N ARG A 6 -14.53 -12.30 12.78
CA ARG A 6 -15.79 -12.85 13.29
C ARG A 6 -16.49 -13.86 12.37
N PRO A 7 -16.69 -13.63 11.05
CA PRO A 7 -17.42 -14.59 10.21
C PRO A 7 -16.62 -15.89 9.95
N VAL A 8 -15.30 -15.76 9.80
CA VAL A 8 -14.39 -16.90 9.59
C VAL A 8 -14.25 -17.71 10.87
N LEU A 9 -14.10 -17.03 12.01
CA LEU A 9 -14.08 -17.63 13.34
C LEU A 9 -15.38 -18.37 13.62
N VAL A 10 -16.53 -17.77 13.33
CA VAL A 10 -17.84 -18.41 13.56
C VAL A 10 -17.96 -19.69 12.71
N LYS A 11 -17.55 -19.66 11.44
CA LYS A 11 -17.56 -20.88 10.60
C LYS A 11 -16.63 -21.97 11.13
N GLN A 12 -15.40 -21.62 11.53
CA GLN A 12 -14.45 -22.58 12.10
C GLN A 12 -14.93 -23.16 13.42
N VAL A 13 -15.50 -22.34 14.31
CA VAL A 13 -16.08 -22.79 15.58
C VAL A 13 -17.23 -23.77 15.34
N LEU A 14 -18.14 -23.47 14.41
CA LEU A 14 -19.26 -24.35 14.07
C LEU A 14 -18.83 -25.70 13.48
N VAL A 15 -17.73 -25.73 12.71
CA VAL A 15 -17.14 -26.98 12.20
C VAL A 15 -16.53 -27.80 13.34
N LEU A 16 -15.75 -27.17 14.22
CA LEU A 16 -15.11 -27.85 15.35
C LEU A 16 -16.13 -28.38 16.36
N GLU A 17 -17.21 -27.66 16.62
CA GLU A 17 -18.33 -28.15 17.44
C GLU A 17 -19.02 -29.36 16.80
N ARG A 18 -19.27 -29.33 15.48
CA ARG A 18 -19.85 -30.46 14.74
C ARG A 18 -18.96 -31.71 14.80
N ASP A 19 -17.65 -31.53 14.83
CA ASP A 19 -16.66 -32.62 14.92
C ASP A 19 -16.44 -33.13 16.35
N GLY A 20 -17.21 -32.63 17.34
CA GLY A 20 -17.12 -33.06 18.73
C GLY A 20 -15.84 -32.61 19.44
N VAL A 21 -15.18 -31.57 18.93
CA VAL A 21 -13.95 -31.04 19.51
C VAL A 21 -14.26 -30.32 20.83
N GLY A 22 -13.58 -30.68 21.92
CA GLY A 22 -13.79 -30.07 23.23
C GLY A 22 -13.47 -28.57 23.25
N LEU A 23 -14.21 -27.80 24.03
CA LEU A 23 -14.14 -26.33 24.12
C LEU A 23 -12.71 -25.77 24.29
N THR A 24 -11.87 -26.45 25.07
CA THR A 24 -10.47 -26.04 25.29
C THR A 24 -9.62 -26.08 24.02
N LYS A 25 -9.88 -27.05 23.13
CA LYS A 25 -9.20 -27.13 21.82
C LYS A 25 -9.74 -26.06 20.87
N ILE A 26 -11.03 -25.76 20.92
CA ILE A 26 -11.64 -24.67 20.14
C ILE A 26 -11.03 -23.33 20.54
N GLU A 27 -10.92 -23.04 21.85
CA GLU A 27 -10.27 -21.82 22.33
C GLU A 27 -8.80 -21.71 21.90
N ALA A 28 -8.05 -22.81 21.97
CA ALA A 28 -6.65 -22.84 21.53
C ALA A 28 -6.52 -22.53 20.03
N GLU A 29 -7.40 -23.09 19.20
CA GLU A 29 -7.42 -22.85 17.76
C GLU A 29 -7.73 -21.38 17.44
N ILE A 30 -8.76 -20.80 18.08
CA ILE A 30 -9.10 -19.37 17.94
C ILE A 30 -7.91 -18.48 18.29
N ARG A 31 -7.22 -18.77 19.40
CA ARG A 31 -6.05 -18.00 19.85
C ARG A 31 -4.86 -18.12 18.88
N SER A 32 -4.77 -19.19 18.10
CA SER A 32 -3.67 -19.41 17.15
C SER A 32 -3.82 -18.66 15.82
N ILE A 33 -5.04 -18.26 15.45
CA ILE A 33 -5.33 -17.68 14.13
C ILE A 33 -4.53 -16.40 13.83
N PRO A 34 -4.40 -15.42 14.75
CA PRO A 34 -3.58 -14.24 14.49
C PRO A 34 -2.13 -14.59 14.13
N GLN A 35 -1.54 -15.58 14.80
CA GLN A 35 -0.18 -16.02 14.52
C GLN A 35 -0.08 -16.73 13.16
N LYS A 36 -1.04 -17.62 12.84
CA LYS A 36 -1.10 -18.28 11.51
C LYS A 36 -1.24 -17.25 10.38
N LEU A 37 -1.99 -16.17 10.63
CA LEU A 37 -2.19 -15.10 9.67
C LEU A 37 -0.93 -14.23 9.49
N ASP A 38 -0.24 -13.90 10.58
CA ASP A 38 1.07 -13.24 10.54
C ASP A 38 2.09 -14.07 9.74
N ASP A 39 2.14 -15.39 9.97
CA ASP A 39 3.05 -16.29 9.26
C ASP A 39 2.75 -16.33 7.75
N LEU A 40 1.47 -16.36 7.38
CA LEU A 40 1.03 -16.25 5.99
C LEU A 40 1.48 -14.93 5.36
N TYR A 41 1.26 -13.80 6.04
CA TYR A 41 1.69 -12.50 5.52
C TYR A 41 3.21 -12.42 5.40
N ARG A 42 3.97 -12.97 6.35
CA ARG A 42 5.44 -13.06 6.27
C ARG A 42 5.91 -13.84 5.04
N GLU A 43 5.21 -14.92 4.70
CA GLU A 43 5.51 -15.69 3.50
C GLU A 43 5.27 -14.88 2.22
N LEU A 44 4.15 -14.14 2.16
CA LEU A 44 3.83 -13.29 1.01
C LEU A 44 4.84 -12.16 0.81
N ILE A 45 5.30 -11.51 1.88
CA ILE A 45 6.20 -10.36 1.78
C ILE A 45 7.66 -10.73 1.49
N ARG A 46 8.08 -11.98 1.76
CA ARG A 46 9.47 -12.45 1.60
C ARG A 46 10.03 -12.26 0.19
N ASN A 47 9.17 -12.33 -0.81
CA ASN A 47 9.55 -12.23 -2.22
C ASN A 47 9.06 -10.92 -2.87
N MET A 48 8.71 -9.91 -2.07
CA MET A 48 8.27 -8.62 -2.61
C MET A 48 9.40 -7.91 -3.36
N SER A 49 9.09 -7.45 -4.57
CA SER A 49 9.96 -6.56 -5.34
C SER A 49 10.00 -5.16 -4.72
N SER A 50 10.95 -4.33 -5.16
CA SER A 50 11.01 -2.92 -4.76
C SER A 50 9.72 -2.15 -5.08
N GLU A 51 9.05 -2.51 -6.17
CA GLU A 51 7.76 -1.96 -6.59
C GLU A 51 6.63 -2.37 -5.65
N SER A 52 6.59 -3.65 -5.26
CA SER A 52 5.63 -4.15 -4.25
C SER A 52 5.81 -3.42 -2.92
N GLN A 53 7.06 -3.27 -2.47
CA GLN A 53 7.37 -2.53 -1.24
C GLN A 53 6.92 -1.07 -1.32
N LYS A 54 7.14 -0.41 -2.46
CA LYS A 54 6.72 0.97 -2.69
C LYS A 54 5.20 1.11 -2.67
N LEU A 55 4.48 0.20 -3.32
CA LEU A 55 3.01 0.16 -3.28
C LEU A 55 2.51 0.00 -1.84
N THR A 56 3.05 -0.98 -1.11
CA THR A 56 2.72 -1.21 0.30
C THR A 56 2.99 0.03 1.15
N GLN A 57 4.11 0.72 0.95
CA GLN A 57 4.42 1.96 1.67
C GLN A 57 3.40 3.06 1.39
N TRP A 58 2.98 3.23 0.12
CA TRP A 58 1.93 4.18 -0.22
C TRP A 58 0.60 3.85 0.44
N ILE A 59 0.20 2.58 0.48
CA ILE A 59 -1.07 2.18 1.11
C ILE A 59 -1.01 2.39 2.64
N CYS A 60 0.12 2.08 3.29
CA CYS A 60 0.24 2.13 4.75
C CYS A 60 0.46 3.53 5.32
N PHE A 61 1.24 4.37 4.62
CA PHE A 61 1.80 5.61 5.19
C PHE A 61 1.38 6.88 4.46
N ALA A 62 0.52 6.75 3.45
CA ALA A 62 -0.17 7.91 2.94
C ALA A 62 -1.07 8.51 4.03
N THR A 63 -1.19 9.83 4.04
CA THR A 63 -2.04 10.56 4.99
C THR A 63 -3.53 10.30 4.76
N ARG A 64 -3.88 9.92 3.53
CA ARG A 64 -5.19 9.43 3.11
C ARG A 64 -5.00 8.40 1.98
N PRO A 65 -6.00 7.53 1.73
CA PRO A 65 -5.98 6.66 0.56
C PRO A 65 -5.77 7.46 -0.74
N LEU A 66 -4.85 6.98 -1.57
CA LEU A 66 -4.61 7.55 -2.90
C LEU A 66 -5.70 7.06 -3.86
N SER A 67 -6.16 7.95 -4.73
CA SER A 67 -6.92 7.52 -5.90
C SER A 67 -6.03 6.71 -6.85
N LEU A 68 -6.65 5.93 -7.74
CA LEU A 68 -5.92 5.17 -8.75
C LEU A 68 -5.01 6.07 -9.63
N ASP A 69 -5.48 7.27 -9.96
CA ASP A 69 -4.76 8.24 -10.77
C ASP A 69 -3.59 8.89 -10.03
N GLU A 70 -3.79 9.21 -8.74
CA GLU A 70 -2.73 9.68 -7.85
C GLU A 70 -1.64 8.60 -7.69
N LEU A 71 -2.05 7.36 -7.42
CA LEU A 71 -1.13 6.24 -7.23
C LEU A 71 -0.29 5.97 -8.48
N ARG A 72 -0.87 6.14 -9.68
CA ARG A 72 -0.15 5.95 -10.95
C ARG A 72 1.11 6.81 -11.02
N TRP A 73 1.01 8.09 -10.68
CA TRP A 73 2.16 9.00 -10.60
C TRP A 73 3.05 8.72 -9.41
N ALA A 74 2.46 8.41 -8.26
CA ALA A 74 3.20 8.06 -7.04
C ALA A 74 4.11 6.84 -7.25
N MET A 75 3.69 5.90 -8.10
CA MET A 75 4.47 4.73 -8.52
C MET A 75 5.45 5.05 -9.65
N ALA A 76 5.12 5.93 -10.59
CA ALA A 76 6.01 6.30 -11.69
C ALA A 76 7.22 7.16 -11.28
N VAL A 77 7.06 8.00 -10.25
CA VAL A 77 8.14 8.89 -9.79
C VAL A 77 9.00 8.18 -8.75
N GLU A 78 10.30 8.10 -9.02
CA GLU A 78 11.29 7.54 -8.11
C GLU A 78 12.08 8.61 -7.38
N ALA A 79 12.25 8.47 -6.07
CA ALA A 79 12.91 9.47 -5.23
C ALA A 79 14.34 9.80 -5.71
N ASP A 80 15.09 8.79 -6.13
CA ASP A 80 16.53 8.90 -6.44
C ASP A 80 16.83 8.80 -7.96
N CYS A 81 15.81 9.01 -8.80
CA CYS A 81 15.95 9.01 -10.27
C CYS A 81 16.74 10.24 -10.80
N PRO A 82 17.21 10.29 -12.06
CA PRO A 82 17.70 11.54 -12.67
C PRO A 82 16.64 12.32 -13.48
N HIS A 83 15.44 11.77 -13.69
CA HIS A 83 14.42 12.39 -14.54
C HIS A 83 13.99 13.76 -14.05
N ARG A 84 13.83 14.68 -15.01
CA ARG A 84 13.47 16.09 -14.77
C ARG A 84 12.04 16.43 -15.20
N SER A 85 11.43 15.57 -16.02
CA SER A 85 10.08 15.75 -16.52
C SER A 85 9.21 14.53 -16.23
N LEU A 86 7.90 14.76 -16.14
CA LEU A 86 6.90 13.72 -16.03
C LEU A 86 6.88 12.84 -17.28
N TYR A 87 7.13 13.40 -18.46
CA TYR A 87 7.30 12.64 -19.69
C TYR A 87 8.43 11.60 -19.60
N GLU A 88 9.59 11.97 -19.05
CA GLU A 88 10.70 11.04 -18.84
C GLU A 88 10.32 9.92 -17.86
N CYS A 89 9.64 10.27 -16.74
CA CYS A 89 9.13 9.28 -15.79
C CYS A 89 8.14 8.30 -16.42
N GLN A 90 7.26 8.77 -17.32
CA GLN A 90 6.33 7.91 -18.04
C GLN A 90 7.06 6.98 -19.03
N SER A 91 8.09 7.49 -19.71
CA SER A 91 8.76 6.79 -20.80
C SER A 91 9.80 5.75 -20.32
N ALA A 92 10.36 5.94 -19.13
CA ALA A 92 11.45 5.11 -18.62
C ALA A 92 10.99 3.86 -17.84
N GLY A 93 9.72 3.80 -17.46
CA GLY A 93 9.18 2.73 -16.60
C GLY A 93 7.92 2.08 -17.16
N ASP A 94 7.39 1.13 -16.42
CA ASP A 94 6.11 0.48 -16.71
C ASP A 94 4.91 1.40 -16.39
N TYR A 95 4.89 2.63 -16.91
CA TYR A 95 3.75 3.53 -16.71
C TYR A 95 2.49 2.91 -17.35
N THR A 96 1.49 2.60 -16.52
CA THR A 96 0.26 1.96 -16.97
C THR A 96 -0.82 3.00 -17.14
N SER A 97 -1.11 3.43 -18.36
CA SER A 97 -2.06 4.53 -18.63
C SER A 97 -3.52 4.13 -18.46
N ASP A 98 -3.87 2.85 -18.56
CA ASP A 98 -5.25 2.37 -18.43
C ASP A 98 -5.61 2.00 -16.98
N ASP A 99 -6.86 2.26 -16.58
CA ASP A 99 -7.37 1.96 -15.23
C ASP A 99 -7.34 0.46 -14.92
N ASP A 100 -7.71 -0.39 -15.88
CA ASP A 100 -7.78 -1.83 -15.65
C ASP A 100 -6.40 -2.48 -15.56
N GLY A 101 -5.42 -1.97 -16.30
CA GLY A 101 -4.00 -2.28 -16.17
C GLY A 101 -3.48 -1.86 -14.80
N MET A 102 -3.79 -0.63 -14.35
CA MET A 102 -3.33 -0.16 -13.04
C MET A 102 -3.97 -0.96 -11.89
N LYS A 103 -5.26 -1.32 -11.99
CA LYS A 103 -5.92 -2.23 -11.04
C LYS A 103 -5.25 -3.61 -10.99
N ARG A 104 -4.95 -4.21 -12.16
CA ARG A 104 -4.22 -5.48 -12.23
C ARG A 104 -2.82 -5.36 -11.64
N ARG A 105 -2.14 -4.23 -11.86
CA ARG A 105 -0.83 -3.93 -11.27
C ARG A 105 -0.91 -3.86 -9.75
N VAL A 106 -1.90 -3.17 -9.18
CA VAL A 106 -2.15 -3.11 -7.72
C VAL A 106 -2.35 -4.52 -7.16
N GLN A 107 -3.21 -5.32 -7.79
CA GLN A 107 -3.47 -6.69 -7.36
C GLN A 107 -2.21 -7.57 -7.44
N SER A 108 -1.44 -7.45 -8.53
CA SER A 108 -0.22 -8.24 -8.73
C SER A 108 0.89 -7.86 -7.74
N LEU A 109 1.18 -6.56 -7.60
CA LEU A 109 2.23 -6.06 -6.71
C LEU A 109 1.92 -6.29 -5.23
N SER A 110 0.64 -6.26 -4.85
CA SER A 110 0.21 -6.53 -3.47
C SER A 110 0.01 -8.03 -3.17
N CYS A 111 0.24 -8.93 -4.13
CA CYS A 111 -0.09 -10.35 -4.01
C CYS A 111 -1.57 -10.60 -3.65
N GLY A 112 -2.49 -9.77 -4.17
CA GLY A 112 -3.92 -9.83 -3.90
C GLY A 112 -4.34 -9.26 -2.54
N LEU A 113 -3.42 -8.63 -1.81
CA LEU A 113 -3.71 -8.03 -0.50
C LEU A 113 -4.33 -6.63 -0.60
N ALA A 114 -4.23 -5.98 -1.76
CA ALA A 114 -4.81 -4.67 -2.00
C ALA A 114 -5.82 -4.69 -3.15
N GLU A 115 -6.80 -3.80 -3.05
CA GLU A 115 -7.86 -3.59 -4.03
C GLU A 115 -8.01 -2.11 -4.38
N VAL A 116 -8.79 -1.86 -5.43
CA VAL A 116 -9.26 -0.53 -5.81
C VAL A 116 -10.75 -0.49 -5.58
N THR A 117 -11.22 0.42 -4.73
CA THR A 117 -12.62 0.48 -4.35
C THR A 117 -13.49 0.93 -5.54
N SER A 118 -14.73 0.46 -5.59
CA SER A 118 -15.65 0.79 -6.68
C SER A 118 -16.25 2.20 -6.57
N ASP A 119 -16.31 2.76 -5.37
CA ASP A 119 -16.98 4.02 -5.04
C ASP A 119 -16.10 5.25 -5.30
N THR A 120 -14.88 5.23 -4.75
CA THR A 120 -13.94 6.35 -4.75
C THR A 120 -12.73 6.09 -5.66
N LYS A 121 -12.61 4.87 -6.22
CA LYS A 121 -11.42 4.40 -6.94
C LYS A 121 -10.15 4.56 -6.10
N ALA A 122 -10.26 4.47 -4.78
CA ALA A 122 -9.13 4.56 -3.87
C ALA A 122 -8.45 3.20 -3.71
N VAL A 123 -7.14 3.21 -3.46
CA VAL A 123 -6.37 1.99 -3.24
C VAL A 123 -6.23 1.73 -1.75
N GLN A 124 -6.60 0.53 -1.32
CA GLN A 124 -6.57 0.11 0.09
C GLN A 124 -6.25 -1.38 0.21
N PHE A 125 -5.91 -1.83 1.43
CA PHE A 125 -5.89 -3.27 1.71
C PHE A 125 -7.29 -3.84 1.76
N ILE A 126 -7.45 -5.10 1.33
CA ILE A 126 -8.74 -5.80 1.36
C ILE A 126 -9.23 -6.06 2.80
N HIS A 127 -8.35 -5.92 3.80
CA HIS A 127 -8.67 -6.23 5.18
C HIS A 127 -7.75 -5.51 6.18
N GLN A 128 -8.32 -5.05 7.30
CA GLN A 128 -7.59 -4.30 8.35
C GLN A 128 -6.38 -5.06 8.92
N SER A 129 -6.45 -6.39 9.06
CA SER A 129 -5.32 -7.17 9.58
C SER A 129 -4.07 -7.12 8.70
N VAL A 130 -4.23 -6.84 7.41
CA VAL A 130 -3.09 -6.67 6.49
C VAL A 130 -2.37 -5.36 6.82
N GLU A 131 -3.14 -4.30 7.02
CA GLU A 131 -2.62 -2.98 7.42
C GLU A 131 -1.94 -3.08 8.80
N ASP A 132 -2.64 -3.66 9.79
CA ASP A 132 -2.10 -3.88 11.15
C ASP A 132 -0.76 -4.63 11.07
N PHE A 133 -0.69 -5.68 10.23
CA PHE A 133 0.55 -6.43 10.03
C PHE A 133 1.66 -5.56 9.42
N PHE A 134 1.40 -4.80 8.36
CA PHE A 134 2.45 -4.00 7.70
C PHE A 134 2.98 -2.87 8.57
N VAL A 135 2.10 -2.19 9.30
CA VAL A 135 2.45 -1.10 10.20
C VAL A 135 3.26 -1.62 11.40
N GLU A 136 2.88 -2.74 12.00
CA GLU A 136 3.55 -3.26 13.20
C GLU A 136 4.81 -4.07 12.90
N LYS A 137 4.79 -4.89 11.83
CA LYS A 137 5.77 -5.99 11.63
C LYS A 137 6.31 -6.06 10.21
N GLY A 138 5.49 -5.71 9.22
CA GLY A 138 5.81 -5.93 7.82
C GLY A 138 6.97 -5.07 7.35
N LEU A 139 7.03 -3.78 7.72
CA LEU A 139 8.14 -2.93 7.30
C LEU A 139 9.52 -3.41 7.77
N LEU A 140 9.63 -3.89 9.02
CA LEU A 140 10.87 -4.47 9.55
C LEU A 140 11.27 -5.75 8.79
N ALA A 141 10.29 -6.45 8.22
CA ALA A 141 10.50 -7.66 7.44
C ALA A 141 10.78 -7.37 5.95
N LEU A 142 10.43 -6.17 5.43
CA LEU A 142 10.72 -5.75 4.06
C LEU A 142 12.18 -5.34 3.86
N ASP A 143 12.87 -4.90 4.92
CA ASP A 143 14.28 -4.53 4.88
C ASP A 143 15.08 -5.24 5.99
N VAL A 144 15.81 -6.28 5.60
CA VAL A 144 16.65 -7.09 6.50
C VAL A 144 17.69 -6.23 7.24
N SER A 145 18.15 -5.13 6.63
CA SER A 145 19.11 -4.22 7.26
C SER A 145 18.49 -3.43 8.44
N LEU A 146 17.16 -3.34 8.48
CA LEU A 146 16.38 -2.67 9.52
C LEU A 146 15.81 -3.63 10.56
N SER A 147 16.11 -4.93 10.48
CA SER A 147 15.57 -5.97 11.39
C SER A 147 15.82 -5.72 12.89
N THR A 148 16.80 -4.87 13.23
CA THR A 148 17.12 -4.47 14.62
C THR A 148 16.68 -3.04 14.95
N ALA A 149 16.11 -2.31 13.99
CA ALA A 149 15.65 -0.94 14.17
C ALA A 149 14.34 -0.89 14.95
N LYS A 150 14.11 0.23 15.64
CA LYS A 150 12.82 0.48 16.31
C LYS A 150 11.72 0.70 15.25
N PRO A 151 10.48 0.24 15.47
CA PRO A 151 9.37 0.45 14.53
C PRO A 151 9.20 1.90 14.07
N ASP A 152 9.24 2.86 15.00
CA ASP A 152 9.10 4.30 14.70
C ASP A 152 10.17 4.81 13.72
N PHE A 153 11.38 4.26 13.77
CA PHE A 153 12.47 4.63 12.86
C PHE A 153 12.18 4.16 11.43
N VAL A 154 11.62 2.95 11.27
CA VAL A 154 11.28 2.41 9.95
C VAL A 154 10.09 3.15 9.33
N VAL A 155 9.10 3.50 10.15
CA VAL A 155 7.99 4.39 9.75
C VAL A 155 8.54 5.74 9.28
N GLY A 156 9.50 6.32 10.01
CA GLY A 156 10.18 7.55 9.61
C GLY A 156 10.92 7.44 8.26
N ILE A 157 11.56 6.30 7.98
CA ILE A 157 12.20 6.04 6.67
C ILE A 157 11.16 6.00 5.56
N ALA A 158 10.04 5.30 5.77
CA ALA A 158 8.96 5.22 4.78
C ALA A 158 8.41 6.62 4.47
N HIS A 159 8.01 7.39 5.48
CA HIS A 159 7.53 8.76 5.28
C HIS A 159 8.57 9.66 4.59
N ARG A 160 9.85 9.54 4.95
CA ARG A 160 10.91 10.30 4.27
C ARG A 160 11.00 9.95 2.80
N ARG A 161 10.88 8.67 2.43
CA ARG A 161 10.86 8.24 1.03
C ARG A 161 9.64 8.79 0.28
N LEU A 162 8.44 8.68 0.86
CA LEU A 162 7.22 9.20 0.24
C LEU A 162 7.29 10.73 0.07
N SER A 163 7.76 11.45 1.08
CA SER A 163 7.97 12.90 1.04
C SER A 163 8.94 13.32 -0.07
N LYS A 164 10.05 12.59 -0.26
CA LYS A 164 10.96 12.83 -1.39
C LYS A 164 10.26 12.67 -2.74
N ILE A 165 9.39 11.67 -2.90
CA ILE A 165 8.61 11.49 -4.14
C ILE A 165 7.69 12.69 -4.38
N CYS A 166 7.00 13.16 -3.34
CA CYS A 166 6.14 14.35 -3.42
C CYS A 166 6.93 15.61 -3.85
N ILE A 167 8.04 15.90 -3.16
CA ILE A 167 8.91 17.05 -3.47
C ILE A 167 9.42 16.95 -4.91
N ARG A 168 9.79 15.74 -5.32
CA ARG A 168 10.29 15.50 -6.66
C ARG A 168 9.23 15.72 -7.72
N TYR A 169 8.00 15.26 -7.49
CA TYR A 169 6.88 15.52 -8.40
C TYR A 169 6.66 17.03 -8.58
N LEU A 170 6.68 17.81 -7.49
CA LEU A 170 6.57 19.27 -7.55
C LEU A 170 7.70 19.95 -8.33
N ALA A 171 8.89 19.34 -8.36
CA ALA A 171 10.06 19.86 -9.05
C ALA A 171 10.10 19.51 -10.56
N MET A 172 9.11 18.78 -11.08
CA MET A 172 9.06 18.41 -12.49
C MET A 172 8.76 19.61 -13.38
N GLU A 173 9.35 19.62 -14.58
CA GLU A 173 9.24 20.74 -15.53
C GLU A 173 7.79 21.12 -15.86
N GLU A 174 6.92 20.13 -16.05
CA GLU A 174 5.50 20.34 -16.33
C GLU A 174 4.81 21.07 -15.17
N ILE A 175 5.10 20.65 -13.93
CA ILE A 175 4.52 21.28 -12.73
C ILE A 175 5.04 22.71 -12.53
N GLY A 176 6.33 22.94 -12.79
CA GLY A 176 6.92 24.28 -12.71
C GLY A 176 6.33 25.29 -13.72
N ARG A 177 5.80 24.81 -14.85
CA ARG A 177 5.18 25.65 -15.89
C ARG A 177 3.72 26.04 -15.58
N LEU A 178 3.11 25.43 -14.55
CA LEU A 178 1.69 25.65 -14.20
C LEU A 178 1.35 27.06 -13.68
N ALA A 179 2.34 27.94 -13.49
CA ALA A 179 2.16 29.31 -13.02
C ALA A 179 1.18 30.16 -13.87
N ASN A 180 0.74 29.67 -15.03
CA ASN A 180 -0.10 30.38 -15.99
C ASN A 180 -1.51 29.80 -16.21
N HIS A 181 -1.96 28.77 -15.46
CA HIS A 181 -3.22 28.05 -15.74
C HIS A 181 -4.24 28.07 -14.56
N GLY A 182 -5.53 27.85 -14.87
CA GLY A 182 -6.61 27.78 -13.87
C GLY A 182 -6.58 26.49 -13.05
N ARG A 183 -7.00 26.54 -11.77
CA ARG A 183 -6.81 25.44 -10.80
C ARG A 183 -7.47 24.10 -11.16
N ASP A 184 -8.66 24.11 -11.73
CA ASP A 184 -9.42 22.86 -11.95
C ASP A 184 -8.87 22.05 -13.14
N ASP A 185 -8.46 22.74 -14.22
CA ASP A 185 -7.82 22.10 -15.39
C ASP A 185 -6.50 21.43 -14.98
N ILE A 186 -5.73 22.07 -14.11
CA ILE A 186 -4.45 21.57 -13.59
C ILE A 186 -4.62 20.25 -12.83
N LEU A 187 -5.64 20.12 -11.98
CA LEU A 187 -5.82 18.91 -11.16
C LEU A 187 -6.28 17.72 -12.00
N SER A 188 -6.95 17.96 -13.13
CA SER A 188 -7.30 16.90 -14.08
C SER A 188 -6.08 16.36 -14.84
N GLU A 189 -5.14 17.24 -15.19
CA GLU A 189 -3.92 16.89 -15.93
C GLU A 189 -2.84 16.30 -15.02
N PHE A 190 -2.80 16.75 -13.76
CA PHE A 190 -1.83 16.35 -12.75
C PHE A 190 -2.52 15.86 -11.46
N PRO A 191 -3.20 14.69 -11.48
CA PRO A 191 -3.99 14.21 -10.34
C PRO A 191 -3.21 14.12 -9.02
N PHE A 192 -1.93 13.75 -9.11
CA PHE A 192 -1.07 13.62 -7.92
C PHE A 192 -0.72 14.97 -7.27
N LEU A 193 -0.87 16.10 -7.99
CA LEU A 193 -0.68 17.43 -7.41
C LEU A 193 -1.66 17.70 -6.27
N HIS A 194 -2.90 17.20 -6.39
CA HIS A 194 -3.90 17.34 -5.34
C HIS A 194 -3.42 16.69 -4.03
N TYR A 195 -2.97 15.44 -4.10
CA TYR A 195 -2.39 14.73 -2.94
C TYR A 195 -1.22 15.52 -2.35
N VAL A 196 -0.24 15.86 -3.18
CA VAL A 196 1.02 16.50 -2.73
C VAL A 196 0.81 17.88 -2.08
N THR A 197 -0.24 18.60 -2.42
CA THR A 197 -0.52 19.94 -1.86
C THR A 197 -1.46 19.94 -0.66
N THR A 198 -2.13 18.82 -0.38
CA THR A 198 -3.16 18.71 0.68
C THR A 198 -2.79 17.74 1.81
N SER A 199 -1.63 17.08 1.70
CA SER A 199 -1.17 15.98 2.57
C SER A 199 0.15 16.29 3.27
#